data_AF-A0A972YW98-F1
#
_entry.id   AF-A0A972YW98-F1
#
_cell.length_a   1.000
_cell.length_b   1.000
_cell.length_c   1.000
_cell.angle_alpha   90.00
_cell.angle_beta   90.00
_cell.angle_gamma   90.00
#
_symmetry.space_group_name_H-M   'P 1'
#
loop_
_entity.id
_entity.type
_entity.pdbx_description
1 polymer ?
#
loop_
_entity_poly.entity_id
_entity_poly.type
_entity_poly.pdbx_seq_one_letter_code
_entity_poly.pdbx_strand_id
1 'polypeptide(L)'
;MKVLSRTLLKKLLEIFQNLPKLHRSIIIASSGFLLLLLILPSSDDNEQGENIQVGKRIQLALPEDIVPAGSVPRHSALPQRSTTKATKNIATGQLPSLAKNQSTQQDGSLASGKLQRKVKVQDSLEELANLSWQTVQVRSGDSLALILKRLGFSAQTTYAVSTAKGKDSKLLKRLNVGDKLRVASNEEQQLAALEYPLSKTDTLFINLVGDSYQSYRETKQVEIRESFSYGTINSSFWNAGVTAGLNDSQIINFANIFGWDIDFGLDIREGDSFHVTFEKKYVEGEYIGTGNILAAEITNQGEVFQAIRFSDDEYYSPDGRSMRKAFLRAPVNFKYISSSFKPKRFHPVQKRWKAHKGIDYAAKKGTPVVAAGNGKVTHAGYSKYNGYYVFIQHGNGIVTKYLHFYKRAAVKKGQRVKQGQVIGYVGATGLAAGPHLHYEFLLNGVHRNPRTVKLPDARPIAKKYKAKFILLASQRLEALSGAKNALLSTQPSSQASELATND
;
A
#
# COMPACT_ATOMS: atom_id res chain seq x y z
N MET A 1 0.01 -22.32 -39.98
CA MET A 1 1.21 -22.85 -39.29
C MET A 1 2.00 -23.70 -40.27
N LYS A 2 3.15 -23.19 -40.70
CA LYS A 2 3.97 -23.74 -41.79
C LYS A 2 4.80 -24.94 -41.33
N VAL A 3 4.93 -25.89 -42.24
CA VAL A 3 5.69 -27.14 -42.21
C VAL A 3 7.05 -26.99 -41.52
N LEU A 4 7.19 -27.56 -40.32
CA LEU A 4 8.50 -27.85 -39.71
C LEU A 4 9.21 -28.86 -40.63
N SER A 5 10.40 -28.52 -41.13
CA SER A 5 11.13 -29.38 -42.05
C SER A 5 11.43 -30.73 -41.39
N ARG A 6 11.19 -31.83 -42.10
CA ARG A 6 11.47 -33.21 -41.62
C ARG A 6 12.92 -33.39 -41.12
N THR A 7 13.84 -32.56 -41.58
CA THR A 7 15.24 -32.49 -41.15
C THR A 7 15.41 -32.02 -39.71
N LEU A 8 14.57 -31.09 -39.24
CA LEU A 8 14.66 -30.54 -37.89
C LEU A 8 14.14 -31.54 -36.85
N LEU A 9 13.09 -32.29 -37.20
CA LEU A 9 12.52 -33.34 -36.35
C LEU A 9 13.52 -34.49 -36.14
N LYS A 10 14.23 -34.89 -37.20
CA LYS A 10 15.28 -35.93 -37.12
C LYS A 10 16.45 -35.50 -36.23
N LYS A 11 16.92 -34.26 -36.35
CA LYS A 11 17.97 -33.72 -35.47
C LYS A 11 17.55 -33.65 -34.00
N LEU A 12 16.31 -33.25 -33.72
CA LEU A 12 15.79 -33.24 -32.34
C LEU A 12 15.69 -34.65 -31.76
N LEU A 13 15.31 -35.64 -32.57
CA LEU A 13 15.25 -37.03 -32.15
C LEU A 13 16.64 -37.61 -31.83
N GLU A 14 17.64 -37.32 -32.67
CA GLU A 14 19.04 -37.71 -32.40
C GLU A 14 19.58 -37.08 -31.11
N ILE A 15 19.33 -35.78 -30.91
CA ILE A 15 19.74 -35.08 -29.68
C ILE A 15 19.08 -35.73 -28.46
N PHE A 16 17.78 -36.03 -28.53
CA PHE A 16 17.07 -36.70 -27.45
C PHE A 16 17.60 -38.11 -27.16
N GLN A 17 17.93 -38.87 -28.22
CA GLN A 17 18.50 -40.22 -28.10
C GLN A 17 19.95 -40.25 -27.59
N ASN A 18 20.65 -39.12 -27.56
CA ASN A 18 22.00 -39.01 -27.00
C ASN A 18 22.03 -38.49 -25.56
N LEU A 19 20.89 -38.13 -24.96
CA LEU A 19 20.85 -37.67 -23.56
C LEU A 19 21.02 -38.83 -22.56
N PRO A 20 21.54 -38.60 -21.34
CA PRO A 20 21.49 -39.61 -20.27
C PRO A 20 20.05 -40.06 -19.96
N LYS A 21 19.87 -41.34 -19.55
CA LYS A 21 18.54 -41.94 -19.32
C LYS A 21 17.65 -41.09 -18.39
N LEU A 22 18.23 -40.55 -17.32
CA LEU A 22 17.54 -39.70 -16.33
C LEU A 22 16.92 -38.44 -16.96
N HIS A 23 17.62 -37.78 -17.90
CA HIS A 23 17.11 -36.60 -18.57
C HIS A 23 16.02 -36.91 -19.60
N ARG A 24 16.11 -38.06 -20.29
CA ARG A 24 15.04 -38.52 -21.19
C ARG A 24 13.74 -38.76 -20.42
N SER A 25 13.83 -39.39 -19.24
CA SER A 25 12.68 -39.64 -18.36
C SER A 25 12.00 -38.33 -17.92
N ILE A 26 12.77 -37.32 -17.54
CA ILE A 26 12.24 -36.01 -17.11
C ILE A 26 11.54 -35.30 -18.27
N ILE A 27 12.13 -35.29 -19.46
CA ILE A 27 11.56 -34.64 -20.63
C ILE A 27 10.25 -35.32 -21.05
N ILE A 28 10.19 -36.65 -21.05
CA ILE A 28 8.95 -37.40 -21.35
C ILE A 28 7.86 -37.10 -20.32
N ALA A 29 8.20 -37.12 -19.02
CA ALA A 29 7.25 -36.84 -17.95
C ALA A 29 6.70 -35.40 -18.01
N SER A 30 7.57 -34.43 -18.27
CA SER A 30 7.18 -33.01 -18.37
C SER A 30 6.31 -32.72 -19.60
N SER A 31 6.63 -33.32 -20.76
CA SER A 31 5.81 -33.19 -21.97
C SER A 31 4.45 -33.89 -21.83
N GLY A 32 4.40 -35.04 -21.16
CA GLY A 32 3.13 -35.72 -20.85
C GLY A 32 2.24 -34.90 -19.91
N PHE A 33 2.81 -34.27 -18.89
CA PHE A 33 2.08 -33.38 -17.98
C PHE A 33 1.57 -32.11 -18.69
N LEU A 34 2.35 -31.55 -19.62
CA LEU A 34 1.94 -30.40 -20.42
C LEU A 34 0.81 -30.75 -21.41
N LEU A 35 0.84 -31.95 -21.98
CA LEU A 35 -0.24 -32.46 -22.84
C LEU A 35 -1.51 -32.74 -22.03
N LEU A 36 -1.37 -33.25 -20.80
CA LEU A 36 -2.49 -33.47 -19.87
C LEU A 36 -3.18 -32.14 -19.52
N LEU A 37 -2.41 -31.06 -19.32
CA LEU A 37 -2.95 -29.71 -19.10
C LEU A 37 -3.71 -29.12 -20.30
N LEU A 38 -3.46 -29.62 -21.52
CA LEU A 38 -4.19 -29.20 -22.73
C LEU A 38 -5.45 -30.03 -22.98
N ILE A 39 -5.60 -31.19 -22.33
CA ILE A 39 -6.76 -32.08 -22.45
C ILE A 39 -7.76 -31.86 -21.29
N LEU A 40 -7.34 -31.20 -20.22
CA LEU A 40 -8.26 -30.75 -19.18
C LEU A 40 -9.15 -29.62 -19.73
N PRO A 41 -10.49 -29.78 -19.73
CA PRO A 41 -11.38 -28.70 -20.09
C PRO A 41 -11.19 -27.54 -19.10
N SER A 42 -10.93 -26.35 -19.65
CA SER A 42 -11.06 -25.09 -18.92
C SER A 42 -12.50 -24.97 -18.46
N SER A 43 -12.75 -25.07 -17.16
CA SER A 43 -14.04 -24.70 -16.58
C SER A 43 -14.21 -23.18 -16.68
N ASP A 44 -14.65 -22.72 -17.84
CA ASP A 44 -15.43 -21.50 -17.94
C ASP A 44 -16.84 -21.85 -17.45
N ASP A 45 -17.11 -21.61 -16.16
CA ASP A 45 -18.48 -21.61 -15.66
C ASP A 45 -19.15 -20.30 -16.08
N ASN A 46 -19.81 -20.37 -17.23
CA ASN A 46 -20.99 -19.56 -17.54
C ASN A 46 -22.19 -20.27 -16.88
N GLU A 47 -22.55 -19.88 -15.65
CA GLU A 47 -23.88 -20.18 -15.11
C GLU A 47 -24.77 -18.93 -15.24
N GLN A 48 -25.70 -19.00 -16.20
CA GLN A 48 -27.01 -18.36 -16.03
C GLN A 48 -27.93 -19.38 -15.37
N GLY A 49 -28.41 -19.10 -14.16
CA GLY A 49 -29.54 -19.83 -13.56
C GLY A 49 -29.52 -19.97 -12.04
N GLU A 50 -29.81 -18.90 -11.30
CA GLU A 50 -30.96 -18.78 -10.39
C GLU A 50 -30.80 -17.58 -9.46
N ASN A 51 -31.78 -16.68 -9.54
CA ASN A 51 -31.84 -15.42 -8.83
C ASN A 51 -32.36 -15.68 -7.41
N ILE A 52 -31.48 -16.06 -6.48
CA ILE A 52 -31.81 -16.10 -5.05
C ILE A 52 -31.55 -14.70 -4.47
N GLN A 53 -32.61 -13.88 -4.43
CA GLN A 53 -32.62 -12.66 -3.63
C GLN A 53 -32.65 -13.02 -2.15
N VAL A 54 -31.56 -12.78 -1.43
CA VAL A 54 -31.54 -12.74 0.04
C VAL A 54 -30.92 -11.41 0.47
N GLY A 55 -31.71 -10.61 1.20
CA GLY A 55 -31.24 -9.39 1.85
C GLY A 55 -31.99 -8.08 1.55
N LYS A 56 -33.32 -8.10 1.41
CA LYS A 56 -34.12 -6.89 1.66
C LYS A 56 -33.99 -6.53 3.15
N ARG A 57 -33.50 -5.32 3.44
CA ARG A 57 -33.55 -4.75 4.79
C ARG A 57 -35.00 -4.47 5.16
N ILE A 58 -35.46 -5.05 6.26
CA ILE A 58 -36.67 -4.65 6.97
C ILE A 58 -36.27 -3.48 7.87
N GLN A 59 -36.85 -2.32 7.61
CA GLN A 59 -36.77 -1.16 8.51
C GLN A 59 -37.78 -1.39 9.64
N LEU A 60 -37.31 -1.71 10.84
CA LEU A 60 -38.14 -1.63 12.05
C LEU A 60 -38.05 -0.19 12.58
N ALA A 61 -39.10 0.58 12.34
CA ALA A 61 -39.35 1.83 13.05
C ALA A 61 -40.01 1.50 14.40
N LEU A 62 -39.43 2.02 15.48
CA LEU A 62 -40.05 2.01 16.81
C LEU A 62 -41.22 3.00 16.84
N PRO A 63 -42.28 2.73 17.62
CA PRO A 63 -43.43 3.63 17.69
C PRO A 63 -43.16 4.79 18.66
N GLU A 64 -43.36 6.02 18.20
CA GLU A 64 -43.59 7.18 19.04
C GLU A 64 -44.88 7.87 18.57
N ASP A 65 -45.91 7.79 19.39
CA ASP A 65 -47.03 8.72 19.37
C ASP A 65 -47.31 9.12 20.82
N ILE A 66 -47.00 10.37 21.20
CA ILE A 66 -47.87 11.29 21.98
C ILE A 66 -47.50 12.75 21.60
N VAL A 67 -48.48 13.48 21.07
CA VAL A 67 -48.58 14.89 20.60
C VAL A 67 -48.88 15.81 21.83
N PRO A 68 -48.60 17.16 21.93
CA PRO A 68 -49.23 18.16 21.04
C PRO A 68 -48.64 19.58 20.78
N ALA A 69 -49.07 20.08 19.61
CA ALA A 69 -49.56 21.42 19.21
C ALA A 69 -48.77 22.72 19.49
N GLY A 70 -48.57 23.53 18.43
CA GLY A 70 -48.44 24.99 18.57
C GLY A 70 -47.80 25.77 17.41
N SER A 71 -48.66 26.39 16.57
CA SER A 71 -48.47 27.64 15.81
C SER A 71 -47.48 27.77 14.63
N VAL A 72 -48.08 28.06 13.46
CA VAL A 72 -47.53 28.66 12.22
C VAL A 72 -47.54 30.20 12.36
N PRO A 73 -46.64 31.00 11.73
CA PRO A 73 -46.88 31.64 10.40
C PRO A 73 -45.62 31.68 9.49
N ARG A 74 -45.67 31.30 8.20
CA ARG A 74 -46.10 32.01 6.96
C ARG A 74 -45.10 33.02 6.35
N HIS A 75 -45.12 33.02 5.01
CA HIS A 75 -44.60 33.98 3.99
C HIS A 75 -43.25 33.60 3.36
N SER A 76 -43.02 33.69 2.04
CA SER A 76 -43.86 34.09 0.89
C SER A 76 -43.13 33.85 -0.44
N ALA A 77 -43.87 33.28 -1.40
CA ALA A 77 -44.00 33.54 -2.85
C ALA A 77 -42.87 34.15 -3.75
N LEU A 78 -42.72 33.46 -4.90
CA LEU A 78 -42.17 33.78 -6.24
C LEU A 78 -42.30 35.24 -6.78
N PRO A 79 -41.55 35.59 -7.86
CA PRO A 79 -42.13 35.50 -9.22
C PRO A 79 -41.22 34.93 -10.33
N GLN A 80 -41.88 34.54 -11.42
CA GLN A 80 -41.42 33.91 -12.67
C GLN A 80 -40.79 34.91 -13.67
N ARG A 81 -40.00 34.39 -14.65
CA ARG A 81 -40.05 34.86 -16.05
C ARG A 81 -39.60 33.78 -17.07
N SER A 82 -40.45 33.61 -18.09
CA SER A 82 -40.32 32.87 -19.37
C SER A 82 -39.42 33.63 -20.39
N THR A 83 -38.90 33.16 -21.54
CA THR A 83 -39.27 32.25 -22.66
C THR A 83 -37.96 31.94 -23.45
N THR A 84 -37.73 30.83 -24.18
CA THR A 84 -38.22 30.57 -25.57
C THR A 84 -38.01 29.11 -26.04
N LYS A 85 -38.86 28.74 -27.01
CA LYS A 85 -39.15 27.42 -27.62
C LYS A 85 -38.05 26.83 -28.51
N ALA A 86 -38.01 25.49 -28.59
CA ALA A 86 -37.89 24.75 -29.84
C ALA A 86 -38.57 23.35 -29.71
N THR A 87 -39.47 23.07 -30.65
CA THR A 87 -40.40 21.92 -30.67
C THR A 87 -39.87 20.79 -31.56
N LYS A 88 -40.06 19.52 -31.16
CA LYS A 88 -40.49 18.42 -32.06
C LYS A 88 -40.95 17.17 -31.28
N ASN A 89 -42.15 16.71 -31.65
CA ASN A 89 -42.91 15.54 -31.17
C ASN A 89 -42.19 14.19 -31.53
N ILE A 90 -42.47 12.99 -30.98
CA ILE A 90 -43.70 12.17 -31.05
C ILE A 90 -43.55 10.86 -30.20
N ALA A 91 -44.70 10.39 -29.68
CA ALA A 91 -45.17 9.01 -29.37
C ALA A 91 -44.85 8.30 -28.04
N THR A 92 -45.94 8.20 -27.27
CA THR A 92 -46.27 7.34 -26.14
C THR A 92 -46.67 5.92 -26.61
N GLY A 93 -46.29 4.88 -25.86
CA GLY A 93 -46.74 3.49 -26.05
C GLY A 93 -47.07 2.83 -24.71
N GLN A 94 -48.30 2.31 -24.61
CA GLN A 94 -48.96 1.68 -23.45
C GLN A 94 -48.34 0.35 -22.99
N LEU A 95 -48.44 0.10 -21.68
CA LEU A 95 -48.30 -1.21 -21.03
C LEU A 95 -49.54 -2.10 -21.27
N PRO A 96 -49.36 -3.43 -21.37
CA PRO A 96 -50.40 -4.42 -21.12
C PRO A 96 -50.21 -5.19 -19.81
N SER A 97 -51.34 -5.78 -19.40
CA SER A 97 -51.77 -6.29 -18.10
C SER A 97 -51.42 -7.75 -17.77
N LEU A 98 -51.53 -8.04 -16.47
CA LEU A 98 -51.46 -9.35 -15.80
C LEU A 98 -52.46 -10.40 -16.34
N ALA A 99 -52.00 -11.66 -16.41
CA ALA A 99 -52.85 -12.85 -16.53
C ALA A 99 -52.43 -13.94 -15.53
N LYS A 100 -53.45 -14.50 -14.84
CA LYS A 100 -53.42 -15.68 -13.97
C LYS A 100 -53.28 -16.98 -14.79
N ASN A 101 -52.68 -18.01 -14.19
CA ASN A 101 -53.00 -19.46 -14.24
C ASN A 101 -51.71 -20.24 -13.90
N GLN A 102 -51.68 -21.42 -13.30
CA GLN A 102 -52.59 -22.30 -12.58
C GLN A 102 -51.67 -23.36 -11.95
N SER A 103 -52.12 -23.96 -10.86
CA SER A 103 -51.51 -25.08 -10.16
C SER A 103 -51.45 -26.37 -10.99
N THR A 104 -50.38 -27.15 -10.82
CA THR A 104 -50.43 -28.62 -10.95
C THR A 104 -49.52 -29.26 -9.90
N GLN A 105 -50.13 -30.03 -9.00
CA GLN A 105 -49.46 -31.03 -8.18
C GLN A 105 -49.17 -32.28 -9.03
N GLN A 106 -48.01 -32.88 -8.81
CA GLN A 106 -47.81 -34.32 -9.00
C GLN A 106 -47.02 -34.86 -7.80
N ASP A 107 -47.66 -35.80 -7.10
CA ASP A 107 -47.07 -36.64 -6.06
C ASP A 107 -46.06 -37.62 -6.66
N GLY A 108 -44.98 -37.87 -5.92
CA GLY A 108 -43.93 -38.83 -6.28
C GLY A 108 -42.93 -38.99 -5.13
N SER A 109 -43.33 -39.76 -4.11
CA SER A 109 -42.49 -40.25 -3.02
C SER A 109 -41.23 -40.96 -3.51
N LEU A 110 -40.07 -40.62 -2.94
CA LEU A 110 -38.96 -41.52 -2.52
C LEU A 110 -37.69 -40.72 -2.21
N ALA A 111 -37.38 -40.54 -0.92
CA ALA A 111 -36.02 -40.62 -0.33
C ALA A 111 -35.95 -39.86 1.01
N SER A 112 -36.33 -40.53 2.11
CA SER A 112 -36.12 -40.09 3.50
C SER A 112 -34.64 -40.14 3.94
N GLY A 113 -33.71 -39.69 3.09
CA GLY A 113 -32.25 -39.83 3.29
C GLY A 113 -31.47 -38.54 3.54
N LYS A 114 -32.11 -37.36 3.60
CA LYS A 114 -31.40 -36.05 3.65
C LYS A 114 -31.92 -35.06 4.69
N LEU A 115 -32.46 -35.54 5.81
CA LEU A 115 -32.90 -34.66 6.92
C LEU A 115 -31.94 -34.63 8.13
N GLN A 116 -30.79 -35.30 8.10
CA GLN A 116 -29.81 -35.25 9.20
C GLN A 116 -28.74 -34.15 9.06
N ARG A 117 -28.65 -33.46 7.91
CA ARG A 117 -27.57 -32.46 7.67
C ARG A 117 -27.97 -31.01 7.98
N LYS A 118 -29.26 -30.72 8.12
CA LYS A 118 -29.75 -29.34 8.36
C LYS A 118 -29.89 -28.98 9.84
N VAL A 119 -29.84 -29.97 10.74
CA VAL A 119 -29.97 -29.80 12.19
C VAL A 119 -28.67 -29.22 12.82
N LYS A 120 -27.49 -29.59 12.33
CA LYS A 120 -26.20 -29.15 12.92
C LYS A 120 -25.83 -27.67 12.78
N VAL A 121 -26.42 -26.92 11.85
CA VAL A 121 -26.06 -25.49 11.64
C VAL A 121 -26.94 -24.58 12.49
N GLN A 122 -28.18 -24.99 12.77
CA GLN A 122 -29.08 -24.23 13.64
C GLN A 122 -28.70 -24.42 15.11
N ASP A 123 -28.40 -25.67 15.52
CA ASP A 123 -27.95 -26.00 16.88
C ASP A 123 -26.65 -25.27 17.26
N SER A 124 -25.72 -25.10 16.31
CA SER A 124 -24.45 -24.39 16.55
C SER A 124 -24.60 -22.86 16.60
N LEU A 125 -25.66 -22.31 16.01
CA LEU A 125 -26.01 -20.88 16.14
C LEU A 125 -26.76 -20.59 17.45
N GLU A 126 -27.57 -21.53 17.93
CA GLU A 126 -28.22 -21.47 19.25
C GLU A 126 -27.23 -21.69 20.40
N GLU A 127 -26.27 -22.61 20.28
CA GLU A 127 -25.16 -22.79 21.24
C GLU A 127 -24.29 -21.52 21.37
N LEU A 128 -24.03 -20.81 20.28
CA LEU A 128 -23.30 -19.53 20.31
C LEU A 128 -24.14 -18.39 20.92
N ALA A 129 -25.47 -18.46 20.83
CA ALA A 129 -26.39 -17.45 21.38
C ALA A 129 -26.54 -17.53 22.91
N ASN A 130 -26.33 -18.70 23.52
CA ASN A 130 -26.36 -18.91 24.97
C ASN A 130 -25.00 -18.70 25.68
N LEU A 131 -23.99 -18.20 24.98
CA LEU A 131 -22.68 -17.95 25.58
C LEU A 131 -22.66 -16.67 26.44
N SER A 132 -22.14 -16.80 27.66
CA SER A 132 -21.88 -15.65 28.52
C SER A 132 -20.55 -15.01 28.18
N TRP A 133 -20.60 -13.88 27.46
CA TRP A 133 -19.42 -13.13 27.02
C TRP A 133 -18.92 -12.14 28.07
N GLN A 134 -17.61 -12.15 28.29
CA GLN A 134 -16.90 -11.17 29.11
C GLN A 134 -15.78 -10.53 28.30
N THR A 135 -15.60 -9.22 28.44
CA THR A 135 -14.48 -8.49 27.82
C THR A 135 -13.48 -8.09 28.91
N VAL A 136 -12.21 -8.43 28.72
CA VAL A 136 -11.13 -8.09 29.65
C VAL A 136 -10.05 -7.31 28.93
N GLN A 137 -9.63 -6.21 29.54
CA GLN A 137 -8.48 -5.44 29.08
C GLN A 137 -7.19 -5.99 29.71
N VAL A 138 -6.18 -6.23 28.89
CA VAL A 138 -4.85 -6.71 29.31
C VAL A 138 -4.13 -5.60 30.07
N ARG A 139 -3.71 -5.89 31.31
CA ARG A 139 -2.98 -4.96 32.18
C ARG A 139 -1.47 -5.21 32.12
N SER A 140 -0.69 -4.26 32.62
CA SER A 140 0.76 -4.44 32.76
C SER A 140 1.05 -5.67 33.65
N GLY A 141 1.90 -6.57 33.16
CA GLY A 141 2.24 -7.83 33.85
C GLY A 141 1.22 -8.96 33.70
N ASP A 142 0.09 -8.74 33.02
CA ASP A 142 -0.87 -9.82 32.76
C ASP A 142 -0.25 -10.87 31.80
N SER A 143 -0.60 -12.13 32.07
CA SER A 143 -0.42 -13.25 31.15
C SER A 143 -1.79 -13.89 30.90
N LEU A 144 -1.92 -14.72 29.86
CA LEU A 144 -3.17 -15.47 29.62
C LEU A 144 -3.62 -16.23 30.87
N ALA A 145 -2.67 -16.85 31.59
CA ALA A 145 -2.96 -17.58 32.83
C ALA A 145 -3.54 -16.70 33.93
N LEU A 146 -2.99 -15.50 34.13
CA LEU A 146 -3.50 -14.56 35.14
C LEU A 146 -4.88 -14.01 34.76
N ILE A 147 -5.11 -13.75 33.47
CA ILE A 147 -6.41 -13.28 32.97
C ILE A 147 -7.46 -14.36 33.14
N LEU A 148 -7.21 -15.58 32.65
CA LEU A 148 -8.16 -16.69 32.74
C LEU A 148 -8.44 -17.09 34.19
N LYS A 149 -7.43 -17.09 35.06
CA LYS A 149 -7.62 -17.30 36.51
C LYS A 149 -8.54 -16.24 37.13
N ARG A 150 -8.39 -14.97 36.74
CA ARG A 150 -9.26 -13.86 37.21
C ARG A 150 -10.71 -14.02 36.76
N LEU A 151 -10.92 -14.66 35.60
CA LEU A 151 -12.25 -15.01 35.09
C LEU A 151 -12.79 -16.34 35.64
N GLY A 152 -12.07 -17.00 36.55
CA GLY A 152 -12.51 -18.25 37.19
C GLY A 152 -12.10 -19.54 36.47
N PHE A 153 -11.36 -19.46 35.35
CA PHE A 153 -10.93 -20.66 34.63
C PHE A 153 -9.69 -21.29 35.24
N SER A 154 -9.62 -22.62 35.12
CA SER A 154 -8.54 -23.42 35.68
C SER A 154 -7.21 -23.27 34.91
N ALA A 155 -6.11 -23.69 35.55
CA ALA A 155 -4.81 -23.81 34.89
C ALA A 155 -4.84 -24.85 33.75
N GLN A 156 -5.65 -25.90 33.86
CA GLN A 156 -5.83 -26.91 32.82
C GLN A 156 -6.50 -26.31 31.57
N THR A 157 -7.55 -25.52 31.76
CA THR A 157 -8.20 -24.76 30.69
C THR A 157 -7.22 -23.81 30.02
N THR A 158 -6.43 -23.08 30.82
CA THR A 158 -5.38 -22.17 30.31
C THR A 158 -4.37 -22.91 29.44
N TYR A 159 -3.88 -24.07 29.91
CA TYR A 159 -2.96 -24.90 29.14
C TYR A 159 -3.59 -25.31 27.81
N ALA A 160 -4.80 -25.89 27.85
CA ALA A 160 -5.52 -26.38 26.68
C ALA A 160 -5.76 -25.28 25.62
N VAL A 161 -6.15 -24.08 26.06
CA VAL A 161 -6.32 -22.90 25.18
C VAL A 161 -4.99 -22.43 24.60
N SER A 162 -3.93 -22.35 25.42
CA SER A 162 -2.60 -21.90 24.97
C SER A 162 -1.93 -22.88 23.99
N THR A 163 -2.32 -24.15 24.04
CA THR A 163 -1.87 -25.23 23.16
C THR A 163 -2.94 -25.65 22.15
N ALA A 164 -3.96 -24.82 21.94
CA ALA A 164 -5.04 -25.11 21.00
C ALA A 164 -4.49 -25.51 19.64
N LYS A 165 -5.14 -26.49 19.00
CA LYS A 165 -4.73 -27.05 17.72
C LYS A 165 -4.81 -25.98 16.64
N GLY A 166 -3.68 -25.68 16.02
CA GLY A 166 -3.57 -24.70 14.94
C GLY A 166 -2.23 -23.96 15.00
N LYS A 167 -2.00 -23.07 14.04
CA LYS A 167 -0.69 -22.40 13.89
C LYS A 167 -0.51 -21.21 14.84
N ASP A 168 -1.61 -20.60 15.27
CA ASP A 168 -1.63 -19.26 15.84
C ASP A 168 -1.92 -19.20 17.35
N SER A 169 -2.21 -20.33 18.01
CA SER A 169 -2.39 -20.39 19.48
C SER A 169 -1.18 -19.88 20.26
N LYS A 170 0.02 -19.98 19.68
CA LYS A 170 1.27 -19.44 20.26
C LYS A 170 1.26 -17.92 20.41
N LEU A 171 0.40 -17.18 19.69
CA LEU A 171 0.30 -15.73 19.79
C LEU A 171 -0.23 -15.29 21.16
N LEU A 172 -1.04 -16.12 21.82
CA LEU A 172 -1.53 -15.86 23.18
C LEU A 172 -0.41 -15.82 24.24
N LYS A 173 0.81 -16.25 23.89
CA LYS A 173 1.98 -16.14 24.77
C LYS A 173 2.49 -14.70 24.90
N ARG A 174 2.07 -13.79 24.01
CA ARG A 174 2.50 -12.40 23.98
C ARG A 174 1.28 -11.52 23.77
N LEU A 175 0.64 -11.15 24.88
CA LEU A 175 -0.46 -10.20 24.91
C LEU A 175 0.10 -8.78 25.05
N ASN A 176 -0.42 -7.81 24.31
CA ASN A 176 -0.02 -6.42 24.47
C ASN A 176 -0.89 -5.75 25.53
N VAL A 177 -0.27 -4.89 26.34
CA VAL A 177 -0.98 -4.08 27.33
C VAL A 177 -1.97 -3.17 26.62
N GLY A 178 -3.20 -3.15 27.13
CA GLY A 178 -4.30 -2.35 26.58
C GLY A 178 -5.22 -3.10 25.62
N ASP A 179 -4.80 -4.25 25.09
CA ASP A 179 -5.65 -5.08 24.22
C ASP A 179 -6.90 -5.57 24.97
N LYS A 180 -7.99 -5.80 24.23
CA LYS A 180 -9.24 -6.35 24.78
C LYS A 180 -9.41 -7.79 24.32
N LEU A 181 -9.45 -8.73 25.26
CA LEU A 181 -9.82 -10.12 24.99
C LEU A 181 -11.30 -10.31 25.28
N ARG A 182 -12.00 -11.02 24.41
CA ARG A 182 -13.37 -11.48 24.68
C ARG A 182 -13.32 -12.97 24.97
N VAL A 183 -13.92 -13.38 26.08
CA VAL A 183 -13.96 -14.78 26.50
C VAL A 183 -15.41 -15.15 26.75
N ALA A 184 -15.84 -16.27 26.20
CA ALA A 184 -17.17 -16.82 26.37
C ALA A 184 -17.13 -18.08 27.23
N SER A 185 -18.12 -18.19 28.10
CA SER A 185 -18.38 -19.39 28.91
C SER A 185 -19.69 -20.03 28.44
N ASN A 186 -19.75 -21.36 28.41
CA ASN A 186 -21.02 -22.08 28.24
C ASN A 186 -21.78 -22.19 29.58
N GLU A 187 -22.94 -22.84 29.56
CA GLU A 187 -23.79 -23.04 30.75
C GLU A 187 -23.08 -23.84 31.85
N GLU A 188 -22.14 -24.71 31.49
CA GLU A 188 -21.30 -25.49 32.42
C GLU A 188 -20.10 -24.70 32.98
N GLN A 189 -20.04 -23.37 32.74
CA GLN A 189 -18.92 -22.50 33.11
C GLN A 189 -17.57 -22.91 32.48
N GLN A 190 -17.57 -23.71 31.42
CA GLN A 190 -16.39 -24.03 30.64
C GLN A 190 -16.14 -22.93 29.60
N LEU A 191 -14.87 -22.65 29.32
CA LEU A 191 -14.50 -21.70 28.27
C LEU A 191 -14.88 -22.28 26.90
N ALA A 192 -15.84 -21.67 26.23
CA ALA A 192 -16.32 -22.13 24.93
C ALA A 192 -15.60 -21.42 23.77
N ALA A 193 -15.34 -20.12 23.91
CA ALA A 193 -14.65 -19.33 22.89
C ALA A 193 -13.77 -18.23 23.49
N LEU A 194 -12.72 -17.86 22.77
CA LEU A 194 -11.86 -16.72 23.05
C LEU A 194 -11.57 -15.98 21.74
N GLU A 195 -11.81 -14.67 21.74
CA GLU A 195 -11.46 -13.78 20.65
C GLU A 195 -10.36 -12.82 21.11
N TYR A 196 -9.28 -12.76 20.34
CA TYR A 196 -8.18 -11.85 20.57
C TYR A 196 -7.90 -11.01 19.30
N PRO A 197 -8.30 -9.73 19.29
CA PRO A 197 -7.97 -8.80 18.20
C PRO A 197 -6.46 -8.58 18.15
N LEU A 198 -5.81 -9.16 17.13
CA LEU A 198 -4.37 -9.03 16.90
C LEU A 198 -4.03 -7.69 16.23
N SER A 199 -4.96 -7.18 15.45
CA SER A 199 -4.86 -5.90 14.74
C SER A 199 -6.27 -5.36 14.47
N LYS A 200 -6.39 -4.24 13.75
CA LYS A 200 -7.69 -3.74 13.28
C LYS A 200 -8.35 -4.65 12.23
N THR A 201 -7.59 -5.55 11.62
CA THR A 201 -8.05 -6.45 10.56
C THR A 201 -8.06 -7.90 10.99
N ASP A 202 -7.17 -8.30 11.89
CA ASP A 202 -6.97 -9.71 12.24
C ASP A 202 -7.48 -9.99 13.65
N THR A 203 -8.31 -11.02 13.76
CA THR A 203 -8.75 -11.56 15.05
C THR A 203 -8.37 -13.03 15.14
N LEU A 204 -7.76 -13.41 16.25
CA LEU A 204 -7.51 -14.79 16.61
C LEU A 204 -8.73 -15.32 17.35
N PHE A 205 -9.24 -16.46 16.90
CA PHE A 205 -10.31 -17.20 17.55
C PHE A 205 -9.76 -18.51 18.11
N ILE A 206 -10.12 -18.81 19.36
CA ILE A 206 -9.94 -20.12 19.97
C ILE A 206 -11.31 -20.64 20.37
N ASN A 207 -11.77 -21.71 19.73
CA ASN A 207 -13.08 -22.28 20.01
C ASN A 207 -12.94 -23.72 20.50
N LEU A 208 -13.79 -24.10 21.45
CA LEU A 208 -13.97 -25.49 21.85
C LEU A 208 -14.74 -26.23 20.75
N VAL A 209 -14.14 -27.27 20.18
CA VAL A 209 -14.75 -28.10 19.13
C VAL A 209 -14.67 -29.56 19.56
N GLY A 210 -15.82 -30.12 19.98
CA GLY A 210 -15.84 -31.35 20.76
C GLY A 210 -15.06 -31.15 22.06
N ASP A 211 -14.10 -32.03 22.34
CA ASP A 211 -13.32 -31.99 23.58
C ASP A 211 -11.98 -31.23 23.46
N SER A 212 -11.77 -30.48 22.37
CA SER A 212 -10.48 -29.84 22.09
C SER A 212 -10.61 -28.41 21.58
N TYR A 213 -9.69 -27.55 22.01
CA TYR A 213 -9.60 -26.19 21.49
C TYR A 213 -8.89 -26.15 20.15
N GLN A 214 -9.47 -25.40 19.21
CA GLN A 214 -8.89 -25.14 17.90
C GLN A 214 -8.69 -23.64 17.70
N SER A 215 -7.53 -23.29 17.13
CA SER A 215 -7.19 -21.90 16.83
C SER A 215 -7.28 -21.64 15.33
N TYR A 216 -7.96 -20.56 14.94
CA TYR A 216 -7.88 -20.01 13.59
C TYR A 216 -7.82 -18.49 13.64
N ARG A 217 -7.33 -17.90 12.56
CA ARG A 217 -7.30 -16.46 12.39
C ARG A 217 -8.29 -16.07 11.32
N GLU A 218 -9.08 -15.05 11.62
CA GLU A 218 -9.93 -14.40 10.65
C GLU A 218 -9.38 -13.03 10.33
N THR A 219 -9.31 -12.71 9.04
CA THR A 219 -8.90 -11.40 8.55
C THR A 219 -10.11 -10.72 7.94
N LYS A 220 -10.57 -9.64 8.57
CA LYS A 220 -11.64 -8.79 8.08
C LYS A 220 -11.21 -8.13 6.77
N GLN A 221 -12.14 -8.07 5.81
CA GLN A 221 -11.91 -7.41 4.54
C GLN A 221 -11.76 -5.90 4.74
N VAL A 222 -10.73 -5.32 4.13
CA VAL A 222 -10.49 -3.87 4.17
C VAL A 222 -11.17 -3.24 2.96
N GLU A 223 -12.14 -2.38 3.23
CA GLU A 223 -12.74 -1.53 2.21
C GLU A 223 -11.83 -0.32 1.97
N ILE A 224 -11.46 -0.09 0.71
CA ILE A 224 -10.66 1.07 0.30
C ILE A 224 -11.58 2.08 -0.37
N ARG A 225 -11.59 3.31 0.15
CA ARG A 225 -12.32 4.43 -0.43
C ARG A 225 -11.35 5.53 -0.82
N GLU A 226 -11.59 6.17 -1.96
CA GLU A 226 -10.78 7.31 -2.38
C GLU A 226 -11.24 8.58 -1.67
N SER A 227 -10.28 9.44 -1.33
CA SER A 227 -10.51 10.73 -0.68
C SER A 227 -9.58 11.77 -1.28
N PHE A 228 -9.95 13.04 -1.14
CA PHE A 228 -9.30 14.17 -1.78
C PHE A 228 -9.02 15.25 -0.75
N SER A 229 -7.86 15.90 -0.88
CA SER A 229 -7.50 17.07 -0.09
C SER A 229 -6.83 18.10 -0.97
N TYR A 230 -7.24 19.35 -0.81
CA TYR A 230 -6.68 20.52 -1.48
C TYR A 230 -6.25 21.55 -0.44
N GLY A 231 -5.16 22.27 -0.72
CA GLY A 231 -4.72 23.37 0.13
C GLY A 231 -3.89 24.40 -0.62
N THR A 232 -4.00 25.65 -0.19
CA THR A 232 -3.11 26.75 -0.56
C THR A 232 -2.08 26.94 0.53
N ILE A 233 -0.84 27.19 0.14
CA ILE A 233 0.30 27.35 1.03
C ILE A 233 0.46 28.83 1.37
N ASN A 234 0.29 29.17 2.65
CA ASN A 234 0.47 30.55 3.14
C ASN A 234 1.81 30.74 3.86
N SER A 235 2.28 29.71 4.58
CA SER A 235 3.52 29.80 5.40
C SER A 235 4.49 28.66 5.10
N SER A 236 4.03 27.42 5.22
CA SER A 236 4.81 26.24 4.90
C SER A 236 3.91 25.15 4.33
N PHE A 237 4.48 24.30 3.49
CA PHE A 237 3.77 23.14 2.95
C PHE A 237 3.25 22.21 4.06
N TRP A 238 4.00 22.04 5.14
CA TRP A 238 3.58 21.20 6.27
C TRP A 238 2.29 21.72 6.90
N ASN A 239 2.24 23.01 7.25
CA ASN A 239 1.06 23.60 7.86
C ASN A 239 -0.15 23.52 6.93
N ALA A 240 0.04 23.83 5.65
CA ALA A 240 -1.03 23.74 4.66
C ALA A 240 -1.55 22.29 4.51
N GLY A 241 -0.66 21.30 4.55
CA GLY A 241 -1.02 19.87 4.57
C GLY A 241 -1.88 19.49 5.76
N VAL A 242 -1.50 19.89 6.98
CA VAL A 242 -2.27 19.64 8.21
C VAL A 242 -3.64 20.32 8.13
N THR A 243 -3.70 21.59 7.71
CA THR A 243 -4.95 22.32 7.53
C THR A 243 -5.87 21.68 6.49
N ALA A 244 -5.31 21.09 5.43
CA ALA A 244 -6.05 20.34 4.41
C ALA A 244 -6.48 18.92 4.87
N GLY A 245 -6.25 18.56 6.13
CA GLY A 245 -6.66 17.29 6.73
C GLY A 245 -5.74 16.11 6.40
N LEU A 246 -4.51 16.37 5.92
CA LEU A 246 -3.50 15.33 5.72
C LEU A 246 -2.80 14.99 7.04
N ASN A 247 -2.49 13.72 7.23
CA ASN A 247 -1.63 13.29 8.33
C ASN A 247 -0.14 13.40 7.97
N ASP A 248 0.72 13.35 8.98
CA ASP A 248 2.19 13.45 8.85
C ASP A 248 2.76 12.52 7.77
N SER A 249 2.31 11.27 7.70
CA SER A 249 2.80 10.31 6.72
C SER A 249 2.41 10.70 5.29
N GLN A 250 1.21 11.26 5.08
CA GLN A 250 0.77 11.72 3.77
C GLN A 250 1.55 12.94 3.33
N ILE A 251 1.78 13.90 4.23
CA ILE A 251 2.58 15.12 3.96
C ILE A 251 4.00 14.73 3.55
N ILE A 252 4.63 13.82 4.31
CA ILE A 252 5.98 13.31 3.99
C ILE A 252 5.99 12.55 2.65
N ASN A 253 5.00 11.67 2.42
CA ASN A 253 4.93 10.92 1.17
C ASN A 253 4.73 11.83 -0.04
N PHE A 254 3.88 12.86 0.08
CA PHE A 254 3.70 13.88 -0.94
C PHE A 254 5.01 14.63 -1.22
N ALA A 255 5.68 15.12 -0.17
CA ALA A 255 6.96 15.79 -0.31
C ALA A 255 8.02 14.89 -0.96
N ASN A 256 8.01 13.59 -0.68
CA ASN A 256 8.92 12.63 -1.30
C ASN A 256 8.64 12.40 -2.79
N ILE A 257 7.39 12.52 -3.24
CA ILE A 257 7.01 12.38 -4.66
C ILE A 257 7.61 13.53 -5.48
N PHE A 258 7.52 14.76 -4.97
CA PHE A 258 7.96 15.97 -5.69
C PHE A 258 9.32 16.51 -5.26
N GLY A 259 9.91 16.00 -4.19
CA GLY A 259 11.13 16.52 -3.55
C GLY A 259 12.39 16.50 -4.43
N TRP A 260 12.27 15.96 -5.64
CA TRP A 260 13.29 16.02 -6.67
C TRP A 260 13.23 17.27 -7.53
N ASP A 261 12.02 17.76 -7.77
CA ASP A 261 11.73 18.86 -8.67
C ASP A 261 11.47 20.14 -7.88
N ILE A 262 11.04 20.03 -6.61
CA ILE A 262 10.79 21.13 -5.69
C ILE A 262 11.53 20.90 -4.36
N ASP A 263 12.32 21.87 -3.91
CA ASP A 263 12.82 21.92 -2.54
C ASP A 263 11.76 22.56 -1.63
N PHE A 264 11.01 21.74 -0.89
CA PHE A 264 9.92 22.21 -0.03
C PHE A 264 10.35 23.18 1.08
N GLY A 265 11.65 23.28 1.39
CA GLY A 265 12.18 24.25 2.36
C GLY A 265 12.63 25.57 1.75
N LEU A 266 12.95 25.61 0.44
CA LEU A 266 13.56 26.78 -0.22
C LEU A 266 12.71 27.36 -1.35
N ASP A 267 11.93 26.53 -2.05
CA ASP A 267 11.25 26.90 -3.30
C ASP A 267 9.78 27.26 -3.09
N ILE A 268 9.20 26.89 -1.94
CA ILE A 268 7.78 27.14 -1.62
C ILE A 268 7.54 28.62 -1.35
N ARG A 269 6.47 29.16 -1.92
CA ARG A 269 6.03 30.55 -1.76
C ARG A 269 4.58 30.60 -1.33
N GLU A 270 4.22 31.74 -0.74
CA GLU A 270 2.82 32.05 -0.48
C GLU A 270 2.02 32.06 -1.80
N GLY A 271 0.84 31.43 -1.79
CA GLY A 271 -0.01 31.28 -2.97
C GLY A 271 0.23 30.01 -3.79
N ASP A 272 1.32 29.27 -3.54
CA ASP A 272 1.48 27.91 -4.07
C ASP A 272 0.32 27.02 -3.61
N SER A 273 -0.06 26.01 -4.38
CA SER A 273 -1.18 25.14 -4.02
C SER A 273 -0.93 23.69 -4.36
N PHE A 274 -1.59 22.78 -3.67
CA PHE A 274 -1.49 21.34 -3.91
C PHE A 274 -2.85 20.67 -3.87
N HIS A 275 -2.92 19.53 -4.56
CA HIS A 275 -4.05 18.62 -4.53
C HIS A 275 -3.53 17.18 -4.46
N VAL A 276 -4.11 16.37 -3.59
CA VAL A 276 -3.84 14.95 -3.48
C VAL A 276 -5.12 14.12 -3.46
N THR A 277 -5.11 13.01 -4.21
CA THR A 277 -6.07 11.90 -4.11
C THR A 277 -5.40 10.73 -3.42
N PHE A 278 -6.03 10.16 -2.40
CA PHE A 278 -5.45 9.09 -1.59
C PHE A 278 -6.49 8.10 -1.09
N GLU A 279 -6.01 6.94 -0.65
CA GLU A 279 -6.84 5.87 -0.09
C GLU A 279 -7.16 6.12 1.40
N LYS A 280 -8.40 5.89 1.80
CA LYS A 280 -8.83 5.67 3.19
C LYS A 280 -9.28 4.22 3.34
N LYS A 281 -8.87 3.59 4.43
CA LYS A 281 -9.14 2.19 4.73
C LYS A 281 -10.21 2.10 5.80
N TYR A 282 -11.19 1.23 5.57
CA TYR A 282 -12.30 0.98 6.46
C TYR A 282 -12.44 -0.52 6.73
N VAL A 283 -12.85 -0.87 7.94
CA VAL A 283 -13.23 -2.23 8.32
C VAL A 283 -14.58 -2.13 9.01
N GLU A 284 -15.59 -2.83 8.49
CA GLU A 284 -16.96 -2.79 9.03
C GLU A 284 -17.53 -1.36 9.17
N GLY A 285 -17.12 -0.46 8.27
CA GLY A 285 -17.51 0.96 8.29
C GLY A 285 -16.65 1.86 9.19
N GLU A 286 -15.79 1.31 10.04
CA GLU A 286 -14.88 2.08 10.87
C GLU A 286 -13.60 2.47 10.12
N TYR A 287 -13.18 3.73 10.24
CA TYR A 287 -11.94 4.22 9.64
C TYR A 287 -10.71 3.68 10.38
N ILE A 288 -9.86 2.93 9.67
CA ILE A 288 -8.69 2.29 10.27
C ILE A 288 -7.36 2.97 9.93
N GLY A 289 -7.33 3.85 8.93
CA GLY A 289 -6.15 4.65 8.53
C GLY A 289 -6.13 5.01 7.04
N THR A 290 -5.08 5.71 6.61
CA THR A 290 -4.86 6.03 5.19
C THR A 290 -4.06 4.94 4.47
N GLY A 291 -4.22 4.86 3.16
CA GLY A 291 -3.41 4.05 2.25
C GLY A 291 -2.50 4.91 1.39
N ASN A 292 -2.36 4.54 0.12
CA ASN A 292 -1.46 5.17 -0.82
C ASN A 292 -2.00 6.50 -1.35
N ILE A 293 -1.09 7.38 -1.79
CA ILE A 293 -1.42 8.51 -2.66
C ILE A 293 -1.60 7.95 -4.08
N LEU A 294 -2.75 8.18 -4.70
CA LEU A 294 -3.09 7.67 -6.03
C LEU A 294 -2.70 8.66 -7.13
N ALA A 295 -2.93 9.94 -6.87
CA ALA A 295 -2.57 11.05 -7.73
C ALA A 295 -2.24 12.27 -6.88
N ALA A 296 -1.33 13.09 -7.35
CA ALA A 296 -0.95 14.31 -6.69
C ALA A 296 -0.56 15.39 -7.71
N GLU A 297 -0.84 16.62 -7.37
CA GLU A 297 -0.48 17.82 -8.11
C GLU A 297 0.02 18.89 -7.15
N ILE A 298 1.05 19.62 -7.53
CA ILE A 298 1.49 20.84 -6.86
C ILE A 298 1.75 21.92 -7.92
N THR A 299 1.22 23.10 -7.67
CA THR A 299 1.55 24.32 -8.41
C THR A 299 2.55 25.10 -7.57
N ASN A 300 3.78 25.23 -8.05
CA ASN A 300 4.85 25.99 -7.40
C ASN A 300 5.27 27.13 -8.34
N GLN A 301 5.09 28.38 -7.89
CA GLN A 301 5.44 29.58 -8.65
C GLN A 301 4.86 29.59 -10.08
N GLY A 302 3.63 29.09 -10.24
CA GLY A 302 2.92 29.01 -11.53
C GLY A 302 3.25 27.78 -12.38
N GLU A 303 4.25 26.97 -12.02
CA GLU A 303 4.55 25.71 -12.70
C GLU A 303 3.80 24.53 -12.05
N VAL A 304 3.19 23.68 -12.89
CA VAL A 304 2.37 22.54 -12.45
C VAL A 304 3.17 21.25 -12.52
N PHE A 305 3.28 20.56 -11.39
CA PHE A 305 3.91 19.25 -11.28
C PHE A 305 2.86 18.21 -10.92
N GLN A 306 2.80 17.13 -11.68
CA GLN A 306 1.81 16.07 -11.52
C GLN A 306 2.47 14.71 -11.38
N ALA A 307 1.88 13.86 -10.53
CA ALA A 307 2.37 12.52 -10.25
C ALA A 307 1.21 11.53 -10.09
N ILE A 308 1.28 10.42 -10.82
CA ILE A 308 0.29 9.34 -10.81
C ILE A 308 0.97 8.06 -10.35
N ARG A 309 0.37 7.38 -9.36
CA ARG A 309 0.84 6.07 -8.90
C ARG A 309 0.39 4.98 -9.88
N PHE A 310 1.32 4.11 -10.27
CA PHE A 310 1.01 2.94 -11.09
C PHE A 310 0.99 1.65 -10.27
N SER A 311 0.60 0.53 -10.89
CA SER A 311 0.44 -0.78 -10.25
C SER A 311 1.77 -1.43 -9.83
N ASP A 312 2.91 -0.83 -10.18
CA ASP A 312 4.25 -1.24 -9.73
C ASP A 312 4.73 -0.48 -8.48
N ASP A 313 3.82 0.25 -7.83
CA ASP A 313 4.04 1.05 -6.63
C ASP A 313 4.98 2.26 -6.82
N GLU A 314 5.21 2.67 -8.07
CA GLU A 314 6.01 3.84 -8.43
C GLU A 314 5.14 5.00 -8.92
N TYR A 315 5.69 6.21 -8.87
CA TYR A 315 5.03 7.44 -9.34
C TYR A 315 5.65 7.92 -10.64
N TYR A 316 4.79 8.31 -11.57
CA TYR A 316 5.16 8.80 -12.89
C TYR A 316 4.39 10.08 -13.19
N SER A 317 5.00 10.98 -13.95
CA SER A 317 4.29 12.11 -14.56
C SER A 317 3.28 11.59 -15.60
N PRO A 318 2.32 12.42 -16.05
CA PRO A 318 1.24 11.98 -16.94
C PRO A 318 1.72 11.39 -18.28
N ASP A 319 2.89 11.83 -18.77
CA ASP A 319 3.55 11.32 -19.98
C ASP A 319 4.34 10.02 -19.76
N GLY A 320 4.45 9.57 -18.50
CA GLY A 320 5.08 8.31 -18.09
C GLY A 320 6.56 8.43 -17.73
N ARG A 321 7.11 9.64 -17.58
CA ARG A 321 8.45 9.86 -17.01
C ARG A 321 8.38 9.56 -15.50
N SER A 322 9.42 8.94 -14.95
CA SER A 322 9.42 8.62 -13.52
C SER A 322 9.57 9.90 -12.68
N MET A 323 8.77 10.02 -11.62
CA MET A 323 8.91 11.09 -10.62
C MET A 323 10.11 10.87 -9.70
N ARG A 324 10.77 9.71 -9.77
CA ARG A 324 12.04 9.47 -9.10
C ARG A 324 13.21 9.85 -10.01
N LYS A 325 14.21 10.54 -9.46
CA LYS A 325 15.55 10.58 -10.07
C LYS A 325 16.25 9.26 -9.78
N ALA A 326 17.03 8.75 -10.73
CA ALA A 326 17.72 7.46 -10.55
C ALA A 326 18.72 7.48 -9.37
N PHE A 327 19.07 8.66 -8.83
CA PHE A 327 20.07 8.86 -7.80
C PHE A 327 19.75 9.96 -6.77
N LEU A 328 19.98 9.70 -5.48
CA LEU A 328 20.09 10.66 -4.38
C LEU A 328 21.36 11.50 -4.55
N ARG A 329 21.21 12.83 -4.44
CA ARG A 329 22.36 13.76 -4.43
C ARG A 329 23.16 13.65 -3.14
N ALA A 330 22.46 13.47 -2.02
CA ALA A 330 23.04 13.27 -0.70
C ALA A 330 22.57 11.93 -0.10
N PRO A 331 23.42 10.91 -0.04
CA PRO A 331 23.06 9.58 0.46
C PRO A 331 23.17 9.43 1.99
N VAL A 332 23.11 10.53 2.74
CA VAL A 332 23.29 10.57 4.20
C VAL A 332 22.57 11.79 4.76
N ASN A 333 22.06 11.70 5.99
CA ASN A 333 21.59 12.88 6.73
C ASN A 333 22.79 13.61 7.36
N PHE A 334 23.13 14.81 6.90
CA PHE A 334 24.38 15.50 7.24
C PHE A 334 24.13 16.88 7.85
N LYS A 335 25.10 17.38 8.63
CA LYS A 335 25.02 18.72 9.25
C LYS A 335 25.40 19.81 8.26
N TYR A 336 26.51 19.62 7.54
CA TYR A 336 26.99 20.52 6.48
C TYR A 336 27.97 19.79 5.57
N ILE A 337 28.27 20.39 4.40
CA ILE A 337 29.32 19.89 3.50
C ILE A 337 30.67 20.43 3.97
N SER A 338 31.52 19.55 4.48
CA SER A 338 32.87 19.93 4.96
C SER A 338 33.85 20.17 3.83
N SER A 339 33.65 19.53 2.67
CA SER A 339 34.44 19.78 1.47
C SER A 339 33.67 19.40 0.20
N SER A 340 33.54 20.35 -0.71
CA SER A 340 32.91 20.15 -2.02
C SER A 340 33.85 19.46 -3.03
N PHE A 341 33.27 18.91 -4.09
CA PHE A 341 34.02 18.46 -5.26
C PHE A 341 34.80 19.64 -5.87
N LYS A 342 36.11 19.51 -5.99
CA LYS A 342 36.99 20.55 -6.54
C LYS A 342 38.10 19.91 -7.37
N PRO A 343 38.29 20.32 -8.64
CA PRO A 343 39.39 19.83 -9.47
C PRO A 343 40.78 20.10 -8.86
N LYS A 344 40.92 21.14 -8.02
CA LYS A 344 42.15 21.48 -7.31
C LYS A 344 41.80 22.05 -5.91
N ARG A 345 42.27 21.39 -4.84
CA ARG A 345 42.20 21.92 -3.46
C ARG A 345 43.48 21.58 -2.68
N PHE A 346 43.75 22.31 -1.62
CA PHE A 346 44.75 21.90 -0.64
C PHE A 346 44.23 20.72 0.19
N HIS A 347 44.99 19.64 0.29
CA HIS A 347 44.63 18.44 1.06
C HIS A 347 45.19 18.56 2.49
N PRO A 348 44.35 18.69 3.52
CA PRO A 348 44.81 19.03 4.88
C PRO A 348 45.69 17.94 5.51
N VAL A 349 45.36 16.66 5.30
CA VAL A 349 46.14 15.54 5.88
C VAL A 349 47.47 15.30 5.15
N GLN A 350 47.47 15.33 3.82
CA GLN A 350 48.68 15.10 3.01
C GLN A 350 49.51 16.37 2.75
N LYS A 351 49.02 17.54 3.20
CA LYS A 351 49.65 18.86 3.05
C LYS A 351 50.11 19.20 1.62
N ARG A 352 49.31 18.86 0.60
CA ARG A 352 49.60 19.11 -0.83
C ARG A 352 48.35 19.44 -1.64
N TRP A 353 48.53 20.10 -2.79
CA TRP A 353 47.43 20.37 -3.72
C TRP A 353 47.00 19.10 -4.47
N LYS A 354 45.71 18.76 -4.41
CA LYS A 354 45.13 17.57 -5.04
C LYS A 354 43.67 17.80 -5.41
N ALA A 355 43.20 17.13 -6.45
CA ALA A 355 41.78 17.07 -6.78
C ALA A 355 40.98 16.39 -5.65
N HIS A 356 39.86 17.00 -5.28
CA HIS A 356 38.84 16.36 -4.46
C HIS A 356 37.78 15.73 -5.35
N LYS A 357 37.85 14.40 -5.46
CA LYS A 357 37.09 13.60 -6.44
C LYS A 357 35.68 13.18 -5.96
N GLY A 358 35.23 13.76 -4.85
CA GLY A 358 33.95 13.52 -4.21
C GLY A 358 33.49 14.71 -3.38
N ILE A 359 32.50 14.48 -2.53
CA ILE A 359 31.98 15.43 -1.53
C ILE A 359 32.10 14.80 -0.15
N ASP A 360 32.57 15.59 0.82
CA ASP A 360 32.70 15.20 2.22
C ASP A 360 31.51 15.74 3.02
N TYR A 361 30.53 14.89 3.31
CA TYR A 361 29.37 15.21 4.12
C TYR A 361 29.68 14.98 5.61
N ALA A 362 29.76 16.05 6.40
CA ALA A 362 30.03 15.95 7.83
C ALA A 362 28.77 15.48 8.57
N ALA A 363 28.89 14.38 9.30
CA ALA A 363 27.79 13.77 10.05
C ALA A 363 28.32 13.03 11.27
N LYS A 364 27.46 12.83 12.28
CA LYS A 364 27.84 12.10 13.49
C LYS A 364 28.27 10.67 13.14
N LYS A 365 29.27 10.13 13.85
CA LYS A 365 29.60 8.70 13.76
C LYS A 365 28.34 7.91 14.09
N GLY A 366 28.00 6.89 13.30
CA GLY A 366 26.74 6.16 13.48
C GLY A 366 25.65 6.50 12.47
N THR A 367 25.69 7.68 11.84
CA THR A 367 24.63 8.08 10.91
C THR A 367 24.50 7.08 9.75
N PRO A 368 23.28 6.55 9.47
CA PRO A 368 23.05 5.66 8.34
C PRO A 368 23.40 6.30 7.00
N VAL A 369 24.10 5.55 6.15
CA VAL A 369 24.39 5.90 4.77
C VAL A 369 23.66 4.93 3.85
N VAL A 370 22.95 5.46 2.87
CA VAL A 370 22.09 4.70 1.97
C VAL A 370 22.67 4.63 0.55
N ALA A 371 22.27 3.62 -0.23
CA ALA A 371 22.60 3.57 -1.64
C ALA A 371 21.92 4.72 -2.37
N ALA A 372 22.71 5.54 -3.09
CA ALA A 372 22.20 6.68 -3.82
C ALA A 372 21.24 6.27 -4.94
N GLY A 373 21.39 5.08 -5.53
CA GLY A 373 20.53 4.58 -6.59
C GLY A 373 20.48 3.06 -6.60
N ASN A 374 19.53 2.48 -7.36
CA ASN A 374 19.47 1.04 -7.59
C ASN A 374 20.76 0.56 -8.25
N GLY A 375 21.33 -0.55 -7.78
CA GLY A 375 22.61 -1.03 -8.32
C GLY A 375 23.06 -2.39 -7.81
N LYS A 376 24.28 -2.76 -8.21
CA LYS A 376 24.99 -3.97 -7.78
C LYS A 376 26.27 -3.57 -7.06
N VAL A 377 26.47 -4.07 -5.86
CA VAL A 377 27.71 -3.86 -5.09
C VAL A 377 28.87 -4.53 -5.84
N THR A 378 29.86 -3.74 -6.26
CA THR A 378 31.06 -4.26 -6.93
C THR A 378 32.19 -4.51 -5.95
N HIS A 379 32.25 -3.69 -4.89
CA HIS A 379 33.24 -3.82 -3.83
C HIS A 379 32.61 -3.48 -2.48
N ALA A 380 32.99 -4.23 -1.46
CA ALA A 380 32.66 -3.93 -0.08
C ALA A 380 33.79 -4.47 0.79
N GLY A 381 34.54 -3.59 1.45
CA GLY A 381 35.77 -4.01 2.13
C GLY A 381 36.35 -2.96 3.05
N TYR A 382 37.62 -3.16 3.41
CA TYR A 382 38.45 -2.21 4.14
C TYR A 382 39.75 -1.97 3.36
N SER A 383 40.25 -0.73 3.36
CA SER A 383 41.61 -0.44 2.89
C SER A 383 42.21 0.73 3.65
N LYS A 384 43.55 0.84 3.63
CA LYS A 384 44.29 1.89 4.35
C LYS A 384 43.80 3.31 4.07
N TYR A 385 43.47 3.63 2.81
CA TYR A 385 43.06 4.99 2.44
C TYR A 385 41.55 5.21 2.52
N ASN A 386 40.77 4.22 2.10
CA ASN A 386 39.31 4.37 2.04
C ASN A 386 38.62 4.10 3.39
N GLY A 387 39.33 3.46 4.32
CA GLY A 387 38.69 2.88 5.50
C GLY A 387 37.76 1.75 5.10
N TYR A 388 36.65 1.59 5.82
CA TYR A 388 35.55 0.74 5.37
C TYR A 388 34.76 1.43 4.27
N TYR A 389 34.51 0.71 3.18
CA TYR A 389 33.89 1.28 1.99
C TYR A 389 32.94 0.30 1.30
N VAL A 390 32.03 0.87 0.51
CA VAL A 390 31.16 0.15 -0.43
C VAL A 390 31.20 0.91 -1.76
N PHE A 391 31.36 0.20 -2.88
CA PHE A 391 31.23 0.73 -4.23
C PHE A 391 30.06 0.04 -4.93
N ILE A 392 29.23 0.82 -5.61
CA ILE A 392 28.03 0.34 -6.28
C ILE A 392 28.11 0.72 -7.75
N GLN A 393 27.99 -0.29 -8.61
CA GLN A 393 27.77 -0.10 -10.04
C GLN A 393 26.27 0.02 -10.30
N HIS A 394 25.92 1.01 -11.09
CA HIS A 394 24.56 1.28 -11.53
C HIS A 394 24.46 1.11 -13.04
N GLY A 395 23.27 1.35 -13.59
CA GLY A 395 23.08 1.43 -15.04
C GLY A 395 23.84 2.61 -15.66
N ASN A 396 23.90 2.64 -16.99
CA ASN A 396 24.37 3.79 -17.78
C ASN A 396 25.81 4.22 -17.45
N GLY A 397 26.68 3.26 -17.10
CA GLY A 397 28.09 3.52 -16.80
C GLY A 397 28.34 4.30 -15.51
N ILE A 398 27.35 4.39 -14.61
CA ILE A 398 27.47 5.14 -13.36
C ILE A 398 28.01 4.27 -12.23
N VAL A 399 28.98 4.80 -11.48
CA VAL A 399 29.51 4.19 -10.25
C VAL A 399 29.42 5.19 -9.12
N THR A 400 28.92 4.76 -7.96
CA THR A 400 29.00 5.54 -6.73
C THR A 400 29.92 4.87 -5.71
N LYS A 401 30.67 5.67 -4.96
CA LYS A 401 31.58 5.20 -3.93
C LYS A 401 31.29 5.88 -2.60
N TYR A 402 31.33 5.08 -1.53
CA TYR A 402 31.03 5.50 -0.17
C TYR A 402 32.17 5.03 0.72
N LEU A 403 32.87 5.96 1.37
CA LEU A 403 34.11 5.66 2.09
C LEU A 403 34.04 6.16 3.54
N HIS A 404 35.07 5.80 4.31
CA HIS A 404 35.29 6.18 5.71
C HIS A 404 34.23 5.69 6.70
N PHE A 405 33.47 4.65 6.38
CA PHE A 405 32.51 4.08 7.33
C PHE A 405 33.20 3.62 8.61
N TYR A 406 32.54 3.67 9.77
CA TYR A 406 33.04 2.92 10.94
C TYR A 406 32.59 1.46 10.88
N LYS A 407 31.44 1.22 10.26
CA LYS A 407 30.84 -0.09 10.07
C LYS A 407 30.08 -0.13 8.75
N ARG A 408 30.26 -1.20 7.98
CA ARG A 408 29.41 -1.50 6.82
C ARG A 408 28.13 -2.18 7.28
N ALA A 409 27.04 -1.97 6.57
CA ALA A 409 25.91 -2.90 6.66
C ALA A 409 26.37 -4.27 6.15
N ALA A 410 25.58 -5.32 6.36
CA ALA A 410 25.89 -6.68 5.91
C ALA A 410 25.81 -6.85 4.38
N VAL A 411 26.19 -5.83 3.62
CA VAL A 411 26.22 -5.82 2.15
C VAL A 411 27.48 -6.49 1.61
N LYS A 412 27.31 -7.40 0.65
CA LYS A 412 28.39 -8.21 0.07
C LYS A 412 28.62 -7.86 -1.40
N LYS A 413 29.85 -8.10 -1.89
CA LYS A 413 30.14 -8.02 -3.33
C LYS A 413 29.19 -8.93 -4.10
N GLY A 414 28.63 -8.41 -5.20
CA GLY A 414 27.66 -9.11 -6.04
C GLY A 414 26.19 -8.86 -5.65
N GLN A 415 25.91 -8.38 -4.45
CA GLN A 415 24.56 -8.12 -3.97
C GLN A 415 23.90 -6.97 -4.73
N ARG A 416 22.61 -7.15 -5.07
CA ARG A 416 21.77 -6.04 -5.58
C ARG A 416 21.25 -5.21 -4.41
N VAL A 417 21.27 -3.90 -4.57
CA VAL A 417 20.76 -2.95 -3.59
C VAL A 417 19.77 -1.99 -4.23
N LYS A 418 18.75 -1.62 -3.46
CA LYS A 418 17.78 -0.60 -3.86
C LYS A 418 18.26 0.79 -3.44
N GLN A 419 17.86 1.83 -4.17
CA GLN A 419 17.99 3.21 -3.73
C GLN A 419 17.38 3.37 -2.32
N GLY A 420 18.04 4.12 -1.44
CA GLY A 420 17.59 4.29 -0.06
C GLY A 420 17.91 3.12 0.89
N GLN A 421 18.40 1.99 0.39
CA GLN A 421 18.83 0.88 1.24
C GLN A 421 20.09 1.25 2.03
N VAL A 422 20.12 1.01 3.35
CA VAL A 422 21.30 1.24 4.19
C VAL A 422 22.46 0.32 3.78
N ILE A 423 23.63 0.90 3.51
CA ILE A 423 24.84 0.20 3.05
C ILE A 423 26.01 0.33 4.03
N GLY A 424 25.93 1.26 4.97
CA GLY A 424 26.98 1.51 5.95
C GLY A 424 26.60 2.65 6.88
N TYR A 425 27.53 3.02 7.72
CA TYR A 425 27.32 4.06 8.71
C TYR A 425 28.56 4.94 8.84
N VAL A 426 28.34 6.26 8.93
CA VAL A 426 29.38 7.30 8.93
C VAL A 426 30.42 7.04 10.00
N GLY A 427 31.69 7.14 9.64
CA GLY A 427 32.82 7.04 10.56
C GLY A 427 33.99 7.93 10.13
N ALA A 428 35.18 7.57 10.59
CA ALA A 428 36.43 8.26 10.30
C ALA A 428 37.57 7.27 10.03
N THR A 429 37.26 6.12 9.42
CA THR A 429 38.30 5.10 9.16
C THR A 429 39.09 5.39 7.89
N GLY A 430 40.31 4.87 7.80
CA GLY A 430 41.23 5.16 6.70
C GLY A 430 41.79 6.58 6.77
N LEU A 431 41.95 7.24 5.62
CA LEU A 431 42.50 8.58 5.54
C LEU A 431 41.40 9.63 5.74
N ALA A 432 40.97 9.84 6.98
CA ALA A 432 39.93 10.80 7.36
C ALA A 432 40.38 11.66 8.55
N ALA A 433 40.10 12.97 8.50
CA ALA A 433 40.43 13.89 9.60
C ALA A 433 39.40 13.86 10.75
N GLY A 434 38.18 13.38 10.48
CA GLY A 434 37.09 13.29 11.44
C GLY A 434 35.86 12.59 10.83
N PRO A 435 34.77 12.42 11.59
CA PRO A 435 33.58 11.72 11.12
C PRO A 435 32.90 12.39 9.92
N HIS A 436 32.92 11.73 8.77
CA HIS A 436 32.24 12.19 7.55
C HIS A 436 31.99 11.03 6.58
N LEU A 437 31.09 11.24 5.62
CA LEU A 437 30.99 10.41 4.43
C LEU A 437 31.74 11.10 3.28
N HIS A 438 32.76 10.44 2.73
CA HIS A 438 33.27 10.80 1.41
C HIS A 438 32.45 10.08 0.34
N TYR A 439 31.81 10.84 -0.52
CA TYR A 439 30.92 10.35 -1.57
C TYR A 439 31.44 10.74 -2.96
N GLU A 440 31.73 9.74 -3.79
CA GLU A 440 32.13 9.97 -5.19
C GLU A 440 31.03 9.50 -6.16
N PHE A 441 30.85 10.27 -7.23
CA PHE A 441 29.98 9.92 -8.36
C PHE A 441 30.82 9.91 -9.64
N LEU A 442 30.81 8.78 -10.34
CA LEU A 442 31.51 8.59 -11.61
C LEU A 442 30.49 8.30 -12.70
N LEU A 443 30.64 8.96 -13.84
CA LEU A 443 29.88 8.69 -15.07
C LEU A 443 30.88 8.27 -16.14
N ASN A 444 30.76 7.05 -16.64
CA ASN A 444 31.66 6.46 -17.65
C ASN A 444 33.14 6.56 -17.24
N GLY A 445 33.43 6.27 -15.96
CA GLY A 445 34.78 6.33 -15.39
C GLY A 445 35.28 7.73 -15.00
N VAL A 446 34.57 8.80 -15.37
CA VAL A 446 34.96 10.18 -15.04
C VAL A 446 34.24 10.65 -13.79
N HIS A 447 34.99 11.15 -12.80
CA HIS A 447 34.40 11.75 -11.60
C HIS A 447 33.66 13.04 -11.94
N ARG A 448 32.42 13.17 -11.47
CA ARG A 448 31.57 14.34 -11.63
C ARG A 448 31.15 14.85 -10.27
N ASN A 449 30.89 16.15 -10.18
CA ASN A 449 30.34 16.74 -8.96
C ASN A 449 28.93 16.16 -8.73
N PRO A 450 28.70 15.36 -7.67
CA PRO A 450 27.40 14.73 -7.45
C PRO A 450 26.25 15.71 -7.22
N ARG A 451 26.56 16.97 -6.82
CA ARG A 451 25.54 18.02 -6.64
C ARG A 451 25.04 18.60 -7.96
N THR A 452 25.90 18.71 -8.96
CA THR A 452 25.60 19.46 -10.19
C THR A 452 25.55 18.58 -11.44
N VAL A 453 26.00 17.33 -11.36
CA VAL A 453 25.89 16.39 -12.48
C VAL A 453 24.42 16.18 -12.84
N LYS A 454 24.10 16.26 -14.14
CA LYS A 454 22.78 15.90 -14.64
C LYS A 454 22.58 14.41 -14.41
N LEU A 455 21.63 14.06 -13.55
CA LEU A 455 21.30 12.68 -13.24
C LEU A 455 20.37 12.13 -14.32
N PRO A 456 20.49 10.84 -14.70
CA PRO A 456 19.49 10.23 -15.54
C PRO A 456 18.17 10.13 -14.77
N ASP A 457 17.06 10.34 -15.47
CA ASP A 457 15.75 10.03 -14.94
C ASP A 457 15.68 8.53 -14.58
N ALA A 458 14.91 8.17 -13.55
CA ALA A 458 14.62 6.77 -13.35
C ALA A 458 13.87 6.24 -14.59
N ARG A 459 13.89 4.91 -14.77
CA ARG A 459 13.31 4.31 -15.96
C ARG A 459 11.85 4.77 -16.08
N PRO A 460 11.45 5.33 -17.24
CA PRO A 460 10.05 5.67 -17.47
C PRO A 460 9.23 4.39 -17.44
N ILE A 461 7.91 4.56 -17.45
CA ILE A 461 7.01 3.41 -17.48
C ILE A 461 7.38 2.48 -18.64
N ALA A 462 7.39 1.17 -18.35
CA ALA A 462 7.73 0.18 -19.36
C ALA A 462 6.80 0.31 -20.57
N LYS A 463 7.36 0.28 -21.79
CA LYS A 463 6.60 0.50 -23.04
C LYS A 463 5.31 -0.32 -23.12
N LYS A 464 5.33 -1.57 -22.65
CA LYS A 464 4.16 -2.46 -22.61
C LYS A 464 2.99 -1.96 -21.75
N TYR A 465 3.24 -1.09 -20.79
CA TYR A 465 2.24 -0.51 -19.90
C TYR A 465 1.88 0.94 -20.25
N LYS A 466 2.58 1.57 -21.22
CA LYS A 466 2.43 3.00 -21.52
C LYS A 466 0.99 3.37 -21.87
N ALA A 467 0.32 2.61 -22.74
CA ALA A 467 -1.07 2.89 -23.12
C ALA A 467 -2.04 2.78 -21.93
N LYS A 468 -1.91 1.70 -21.15
CA LYS A 468 -2.72 1.49 -19.93
C LYS A 468 -2.52 2.62 -18.92
N PHE A 469 -1.28 3.08 -18.76
CA PHE A 469 -0.96 4.15 -17.84
C PHE A 469 -1.45 5.52 -18.29
N ILE A 470 -1.34 5.84 -19.59
CA ILE A 470 -1.87 7.12 -20.10
C ILE A 470 -3.38 7.21 -19.84
N LEU A 471 -4.13 6.12 -20.07
CA LEU A 471 -5.56 6.08 -19.74
C LEU A 471 -5.81 6.27 -18.24
N LEU A 472 -5.06 5.56 -17.39
CA LEU A 472 -5.15 5.73 -15.93
C LEU A 472 -4.81 7.17 -15.50
N ALA A 473 -3.77 7.77 -16.07
CA ALA A 473 -3.34 9.12 -15.77
C ALA A 473 -4.44 10.13 -16.13
N SER A 474 -5.07 10.01 -17.30
CA SER A 474 -6.21 10.86 -17.69
C SER A 474 -7.34 10.76 -16.66
N GLN A 475 -7.78 9.55 -16.34
CA GLN A 475 -8.85 9.31 -15.36
C GLN A 475 -8.53 9.90 -13.99
N ARG A 476 -7.27 9.75 -13.54
CA ARG A 476 -6.81 10.26 -12.25
C ARG A 476 -6.74 11.79 -12.22
N LEU A 477 -6.28 12.42 -13.30
CA LEU A 477 -6.24 13.88 -13.43
C LEU A 477 -7.63 14.49 -13.59
N GLU A 478 -8.54 13.83 -14.30
CA GLU A 478 -9.95 14.24 -14.39
C GLU A 478 -10.63 14.19 -13.03
N ALA A 479 -10.45 13.09 -12.27
CA ALA A 479 -10.98 12.98 -10.91
C ALA A 479 -10.38 14.05 -9.98
N LEU A 480 -9.08 14.32 -10.11
CA LEU A 480 -8.37 15.32 -9.32
C LEU A 480 -8.83 16.75 -9.69
N SER A 481 -8.96 17.11 -10.96
CA SER A 481 -9.53 18.42 -11.33
C SER A 481 -10.99 18.59 -10.89
N GLY A 482 -11.83 17.56 -11.08
CA GLY A 482 -13.23 17.57 -10.67
C GLY A 482 -13.41 17.73 -9.16
N ALA A 483 -12.64 17.00 -8.36
CA ALA A 483 -12.69 17.11 -6.90
C ALA A 483 -12.21 18.48 -6.39
N LYS A 484 -11.21 19.08 -7.04
CA LYS A 484 -10.75 20.44 -6.71
C LYS A 484 -11.88 21.45 -6.88
N ASN A 485 -12.56 21.40 -8.03
CA ASN A 485 -13.65 22.33 -8.33
C ASN A 485 -14.82 22.17 -7.37
N ALA A 486 -15.19 20.92 -7.02
CA ALA A 486 -16.22 20.65 -6.03
C ALA A 486 -15.85 21.19 -4.63
N LEU A 487 -14.60 20.99 -4.19
CA LEU A 487 -14.12 21.53 -2.91
C LEU A 487 -14.11 23.06 -2.89
N LEU A 488 -13.64 23.71 -3.95
CA LEU A 488 -13.64 25.17 -4.06
C LEU A 488 -15.06 25.74 -4.08
N SER A 489 -16.02 25.06 -4.72
CA SER A 489 -17.42 25.50 -4.78
C SER A 489 -18.20 25.39 -3.46
N THR A 490 -17.69 24.60 -2.50
CA THR A 490 -18.34 24.36 -1.21
C THR A 490 -17.73 25.18 -0.06
N GLN A 491 -16.66 25.94 -0.32
CA GLN A 491 -16.12 26.90 0.63
C GLN A 491 -17.00 28.16 0.68
N PRO A 492 -17.40 28.65 1.87
CA PRO A 492 -18.21 29.86 1.97
C PRO A 492 -17.46 31.06 1.38
N SER A 493 -18.18 31.81 0.54
CA SER A 493 -17.73 32.96 -0.25
C SER A 493 -17.34 34.18 0.60
N SER A 494 -16.37 34.04 1.49
CA SER A 494 -15.76 35.16 2.23
C SER A 494 -14.35 35.51 1.74
N GLN A 495 -13.85 34.81 0.71
CA GLN A 495 -12.55 35.09 0.09
C GLN A 495 -12.62 35.33 -1.44
N ALA A 496 -13.81 35.55 -1.98
CA ALA A 496 -14.00 35.81 -3.42
C ALA A 496 -13.99 37.31 -3.80
N SER A 497 -13.71 38.23 -2.87
CA SER A 497 -13.77 39.68 -3.15
C SER A 497 -12.42 40.42 -3.22
N GLU A 498 -11.27 39.72 -3.28
CA GLU A 498 -9.96 40.39 -3.38
C GLU A 498 -9.21 40.18 -4.70
N LEU A 499 -9.83 39.53 -5.70
CA LEU A 499 -9.23 39.31 -7.03
C LEU A 499 -10.05 39.91 -8.18
N ALA A 500 -11.03 40.77 -7.88
CA ALA A 500 -11.86 41.44 -8.89
C ALA A 500 -11.75 42.97 -8.88
N THR A 501 -10.66 43.52 -8.34
CA THR A 501 -10.32 44.95 -8.49
C THR A 501 -8.83 45.09 -8.75
N ASN A 502 -8.44 45.06 -10.02
CA ASN A 502 -7.33 45.80 -10.63
C ASN A 502 -7.43 45.56 -12.13
N ASP A 503 -8.36 46.29 -12.75
CA ASP A 503 -8.26 46.69 -14.16
C ASP A 503 -7.05 47.62 -14.37
#